data_AF-A0A4S2J483-F1
#
_entry.id   AF-A0A4S2J483-F1
#
_cell.length_a   1.000
_cell.length_b   1.000
_cell.length_c   1.000
_cell.angle_alpha   90.00
_cell.angle_beta   90.00
_cell.angle_gamma   90.00
#
_symmetry.space_group_name_H-M   'P 1'
#
loop_
_entity.id
_entity.type
_entity.pdbx_description
1 polymer ?
#
loop_
_entity_poly.entity_id
_entity_poly.type
_entity_poly.pdbx_seq_one_letter_code
_entity_poly.pdbx_strand_id
1 'polypeptide(L)'
;MEEPRIRLGSDDVWLELARNDGESWQVTADWCSWLTADFAVDLSVAEVVHFAVRMLSHLRAPSGGRFSAAVTPGRNNPLRLTAEPVGDGFAFFVRLTPNGDDDVCHVQMEIDPIATSELCEAFRALHAALVA
;
A
#
# COMPACT_ATOMS: atom_id res chain seq x y z
N MET A 1 15.99 -2.58 15.97
CA MET A 1 15.58 -2.90 14.58
C MET A 1 14.43 -1.97 14.29
N GLU A 2 14.47 -1.20 13.22
CA GLU A 2 13.29 -0.44 12.80
C GLU A 2 12.21 -1.42 12.35
N GLU A 3 10.97 -1.16 12.74
CA GLU A 3 9.82 -1.99 12.37
C GLU A 3 9.57 -1.87 10.86
N PRO A 4 9.30 -2.99 10.16
CA PRO A 4 9.02 -2.98 8.72
C PRO A 4 7.90 -2.00 8.39
N ARG A 5 8.16 -1.08 7.45
CA ARG A 5 7.18 -0.11 6.99
C ARG A 5 7.39 0.24 5.52
N ILE A 6 6.34 0.71 4.87
CA ILE A 6 6.38 1.32 3.55
C ILE A 6 5.43 2.51 3.50
N ARG A 7 5.89 3.60 2.88
CA ARG A 7 5.08 4.78 2.60
C ARG A 7 5.04 5.01 1.10
N LEU A 8 3.85 5.28 0.59
CA LEU A 8 3.59 5.66 -0.79
C LEU A 8 3.04 7.09 -0.79
N GLY A 9 3.61 7.95 -1.63
CA GLY A 9 3.18 9.35 -1.77
C GLY A 9 4.08 10.34 -1.03
N SER A 10 3.69 11.61 -1.11
CA SER A 10 4.44 12.75 -0.59
C SER A 10 3.92 13.21 0.79
N ASP A 11 4.25 14.42 1.22
CA ASP A 11 3.72 14.97 2.48
C ASP A 11 2.24 15.35 2.38
N ASP A 12 1.77 15.75 1.18
CA ASP A 12 0.40 16.20 0.96
C ASP A 12 -0.58 15.03 0.81
N VAL A 13 -0.17 13.95 0.13
CA VAL A 13 -1.04 12.78 -0.09
C VAL A 13 -0.23 11.50 0.03
N TRP A 14 -0.60 10.66 1.00
CA TRP A 14 0.16 9.44 1.27
C TRP A 14 -0.64 8.33 1.95
N LEU A 15 -0.11 7.12 1.78
CA LEU A 15 -0.51 5.90 2.46
C LEU A 15 0.74 5.28 3.10
N GLU A 16 0.67 4.98 4.39
CA GLU A 16 1.68 4.21 5.11
C GLU A 16 1.10 2.89 5.59
N LEU A 17 1.90 1.83 5.44
CA LEU A 17 1.66 0.53 6.02
C LEU A 17 2.86 0.20 6.91
N ALA A 18 2.64 0.21 8.23
CA ALA A 18 3.67 -0.05 9.23
C ALA A 18 3.31 -1.29 10.05
N ARG A 19 4.29 -2.16 10.30
CA ARG A 19 4.10 -3.32 11.16
C ARG A 19 4.09 -2.88 12.61
N ASN A 20 3.09 -3.31 13.37
CA ASN A 20 3.07 -3.11 14.82
C ASN A 20 3.88 -4.20 15.53
N ASP A 21 4.15 -4.01 16.82
CA ASP A 21 4.83 -4.94 17.73
C ASP A 21 4.16 -6.33 17.86
N GLY A 22 2.97 -6.52 17.27
CA GLY A 22 2.25 -7.79 17.16
C GLY A 22 2.19 -8.41 15.75
N GLU A 23 1.09 -9.12 15.47
CA GLU A 23 0.75 -9.71 14.16
C GLU A 23 -0.09 -8.76 13.28
N SER A 24 -0.37 -7.55 13.76
CA SER A 24 -1.15 -6.55 13.04
C SER A 24 -0.28 -5.52 12.35
N TRP A 25 -0.87 -4.86 11.35
CA TRP A 25 -0.26 -3.73 10.66
C TRP A 25 -1.13 -2.50 10.86
N GLN A 26 -0.50 -1.36 11.04
CA GLN A 26 -1.18 -0.07 11.02
C GLN A 26 -1.24 0.44 9.58
N VAL A 27 -2.44 0.79 9.14
CA VAL A 27 -2.67 1.55 7.90
C VAL A 27 -2.99 2.98 8.30
N THR A 28 -2.14 3.90 7.86
CA THR A 28 -2.37 5.33 8.03
C THR A 28 -2.41 5.98 6.65
N ALA A 29 -3.39 6.83 6.40
CA ALA A 29 -3.52 7.58 5.16
C ALA A 29 -3.90 9.02 5.45
N ASP A 30 -3.38 9.93 4.65
CA ASP A 30 -3.70 11.35 4.69
C ASP A 30 -3.86 11.87 3.27
N TRP A 31 -4.91 12.66 3.07
CA TRP A 31 -5.14 13.42 1.86
C TRP A 31 -5.35 14.88 2.22
N CYS A 32 -4.29 15.67 2.01
CA CYS A 32 -4.20 17.10 2.26
C CYS A 32 -4.65 17.53 3.67
N SER A 33 -4.50 16.64 4.66
CA SER A 33 -5.04 16.77 6.03
C SER A 33 -6.55 16.99 6.11
N TRP A 34 -7.28 16.80 5.01
CA TRP A 34 -8.73 16.94 4.93
C TRP A 34 -9.42 15.59 5.15
N LEU A 35 -8.75 14.51 4.78
CA LEU A 35 -9.22 13.16 4.97
C LEU A 35 -8.09 12.30 5.51
N THR A 36 -8.24 11.87 6.76
CA THR A 36 -7.29 10.98 7.41
C THR A 36 -7.96 9.66 7.74
N ALA A 37 -7.21 8.58 7.61
CA ALA A 37 -7.60 7.27 8.07
C ALA A 37 -6.44 6.68 8.87
N ASP A 38 -6.76 6.08 10.01
CA ASP A 38 -5.78 5.44 10.87
C ASP A 38 -6.44 4.23 11.53
N PHE A 39 -6.05 3.03 11.09
CA PHE A 39 -6.68 1.79 11.55
C PHE A 39 -5.74 0.59 11.45
N ALA A 40 -5.92 -0.36 12.37
CA ALA A 40 -5.21 -1.63 12.32
C ALA A 40 -5.86 -2.57 11.31
N VAL A 41 -5.02 -3.35 10.64
CA VAL A 41 -5.41 -4.45 9.76
C VAL A 41 -4.69 -5.74 10.19
N ASP A 42 -5.41 -6.84 10.06
CA ASP A 42 -4.84 -8.17 10.27
C ASP A 42 -4.18 -8.66 8.98
N LEU A 43 -2.85 -8.65 8.96
CA LEU A 43 -2.00 -9.01 7.84
C LEU A 43 -0.81 -9.82 8.31
N SER A 44 -0.70 -11.05 7.82
CA SER A 44 0.50 -11.84 8.06
C SER A 44 1.71 -11.26 7.32
N VAL A 45 2.91 -11.49 7.86
CA VAL A 45 4.17 -11.18 7.18
C VAL A 45 4.22 -11.83 5.78
N ALA A 46 3.72 -13.05 5.65
CA ALA A 46 3.68 -13.77 4.38
C ALA A 46 2.80 -13.08 3.33
N GLU A 47 1.64 -12.54 3.74
CA GLU A 47 0.76 -11.76 2.85
C GLU A 47 1.45 -10.48 2.35
N VAL A 48 2.15 -9.77 3.24
CA VAL A 48 2.88 -8.54 2.86
C VAL A 48 4.09 -8.84 1.98
N VAL A 49 4.83 -9.91 2.27
CA VAL A 49 5.93 -10.40 1.40
C VAL A 49 5.38 -10.74 0.01
N HIS A 50 4.29 -11.52 -0.06
CA HIS A 50 3.68 -11.89 -1.33
C HIS A 50 3.20 -10.67 -2.13
N PHE A 51 2.61 -9.69 -1.45
CA PHE A 51 2.24 -8.41 -2.06
C PHE A 51 3.46 -7.66 -2.61
N ALA A 52 4.54 -7.52 -1.83
CA ALA A 52 5.76 -6.85 -2.26
C ALA A 52 6.41 -7.54 -3.46
N VAL A 53 6.45 -8.88 -3.48
CA VAL A 53 6.97 -9.67 -4.61
C VAL A 53 6.15 -9.44 -5.88
N ARG A 54 4.81 -9.44 -5.76
CA ARG A 54 3.93 -9.17 -6.90
C ARG A 54 4.13 -7.76 -7.47
N MET A 55 4.25 -6.76 -6.60
CA MET A 55 4.52 -5.38 -7.03
C MET A 55 5.90 -5.27 -7.70
N LEU A 56 6.96 -5.80 -7.08
CA LEU A 56 8.30 -5.79 -7.67
C LEU A 56 8.35 -6.51 -9.02
N SER A 57 7.60 -7.61 -9.17
CA SER A 57 7.50 -8.32 -10.45
C SER A 57 6.83 -7.46 -11.52
N HIS A 58 5.76 -6.74 -11.14
CA HIS A 58 5.08 -5.80 -12.01
C HIS A 58 5.97 -4.63 -12.44
N LEU A 59 6.70 -4.03 -11.50
CA LEU A 59 7.61 -2.90 -11.77
C LEU A 59 8.80 -3.28 -12.68
N ARG A 60 9.30 -4.53 -12.60
CA ARG A 60 10.44 -5.02 -13.40
C ARG A 60 10.08 -5.39 -14.83
N ALA A 61 8.82 -5.75 -15.07
CA ALA A 61 8.30 -6.06 -16.40
C ALA A 61 7.01 -5.26 -16.62
N PRO A 62 7.12 -3.91 -16.74
CA PRO A 62 5.94 -3.08 -16.94
C PRO A 62 5.31 -3.47 -18.27
N SER A 63 4.16 -4.14 -18.21
CA SER A 63 3.39 -4.51 -19.40
C SER A 63 2.59 -3.33 -19.98
N GLY A 64 2.74 -2.14 -19.40
CA GLY A 64 1.85 -1.00 -19.61
C GLY A 64 0.44 -1.21 -19.04
N GLY A 65 0.21 -2.32 -18.32
CA GLY A 65 -1.08 -2.64 -17.71
C GLY A 65 -1.19 -2.13 -16.28
N ARG A 66 -2.43 -1.88 -15.85
CA ARG A 66 -2.80 -1.65 -14.46
C ARG A 66 -2.42 -2.83 -13.57
N PHE A 67 -1.90 -2.55 -12.37
CA PHE A 67 -1.83 -3.51 -11.28
C PHE A 67 -2.96 -3.25 -10.29
N SER A 68 -3.61 -4.31 -9.79
CA SER A 68 -4.58 -4.19 -8.69
C SER A 68 -4.45 -5.36 -7.74
N ALA A 69 -4.41 -5.06 -6.45
CA ALA A 69 -4.40 -6.03 -5.37
C ALA A 69 -5.28 -5.57 -4.22
N ALA A 70 -6.12 -6.48 -3.72
CA ALA A 70 -6.63 -6.36 -2.36
C ALA A 70 -5.50 -6.79 -1.42
N VAL A 71 -5.04 -5.88 -0.58
CA VAL A 71 -4.01 -6.12 0.42
C VAL A 71 -4.63 -6.85 1.60
N THR A 72 -5.85 -6.50 2.02
CA THR A 72 -6.60 -7.15 3.12
C THR A 72 -7.97 -7.68 2.67
N PRO A 73 -8.04 -8.69 1.76
CA PRO A 73 -9.33 -9.16 1.23
C PRO A 73 -10.20 -9.86 2.30
N GLY A 74 -11.50 -9.57 2.34
CA GLY A 74 -12.49 -10.33 3.12
C GLY A 74 -12.37 -10.21 4.64
N ARG A 75 -11.67 -9.19 5.12
CA ARG A 75 -11.51 -8.86 6.54
C ARG A 75 -12.14 -7.51 6.83
N ASN A 76 -12.37 -7.20 8.11
CA ASN A 76 -12.61 -5.82 8.52
C ASN A 76 -11.46 -4.95 8.03
N ASN A 77 -11.77 -3.75 7.56
CA ASN A 77 -10.80 -2.78 7.06
C ASN A 77 -10.09 -3.18 5.75
N PRO A 78 -10.84 -3.48 4.67
CA PRO A 78 -10.25 -3.79 3.39
C PRO A 78 -9.48 -2.61 2.80
N LEU A 79 -8.27 -2.91 2.33
CA LEU A 79 -7.34 -2.06 1.62
C LEU A 79 -7.16 -2.65 0.23
N ARG A 80 -7.54 -1.89 -0.79
CA ARG A 80 -7.23 -2.21 -2.18
C ARG A 80 -6.35 -1.13 -2.77
N LEU A 81 -5.25 -1.56 -3.38
CA LEU A 81 -4.32 -0.69 -4.06
C LEU A 81 -4.33 -1.02 -5.54
N THR A 82 -4.52 0.02 -6.34
CA THR A 82 -4.37 -0.02 -7.79
C THR A 82 -3.21 0.87 -8.17
N ALA A 83 -2.30 0.37 -8.99
CA ALA A 83 -1.26 1.18 -9.64
C ALA A 83 -1.61 1.32 -11.12
N GLU A 84 -1.75 2.56 -11.60
CA GLU A 84 -1.94 2.90 -13.01
C GLU A 84 -0.65 3.52 -13.56
N PRO A 85 -0.13 3.06 -14.72
CA PRO A 85 1.10 3.60 -15.28
C PRO A 85 0.89 5.04 -15.77
N VAL A 86 1.79 5.94 -15.36
CA VAL A 86 1.79 7.35 -15.77
C VAL A 86 3.23 7.78 -16.03
N GLY A 87 3.56 8.04 -17.31
CA GLY A 87 4.94 8.34 -17.71
C GLY A 87 5.90 7.21 -17.33
N ASP A 88 6.98 7.56 -16.63
CA ASP A 88 7.99 6.61 -16.13
C ASP A 88 7.70 6.09 -14.71
N GLY A 89 6.47 6.29 -14.22
CA GLY A 89 6.03 5.95 -12.87
C GLY A 89 4.62 5.39 -12.81
N PHE A 90 4.06 5.37 -11.59
CA PHE A 90 2.70 4.89 -11.33
C PHE A 90 1.96 5.82 -10.39
N ALA A 91 0.75 6.22 -10.79
CA ALA A 91 -0.22 6.81 -9.87
C ALA A 91 -0.94 5.68 -9.12
N PHE A 92 -1.34 5.95 -7.87
CA PHE A 92 -2.04 4.94 -7.06
C PHE A 92 -3.45 5.37 -6.72
N PHE A 93 -4.39 4.47 -6.95
CA PHE A 93 -5.76 4.59 -6.42
C PHE A 93 -5.89 3.65 -5.23
N VAL A 94 -6.06 4.23 -4.06
CA VAL A 94 -6.20 3.50 -2.80
C VAL A 94 -7.67 3.55 -2.39
N ARG A 95 -8.25 2.37 -2.17
CA ARG A 95 -9.59 2.21 -1.60
C ARG A 95 -9.45 1.63 -0.21
N LEU A 96 -9.89 2.38 0.79
CA LEU A 96 -9.86 2.05 2.22
C LEU A 96 -11.31 1.95 2.71
N THR A 97 -11.59 1.02 3.62
CA THR A 97 -12.88 1.00 4.32
C THR A 97 -12.68 0.95 5.83
N PRO A 98 -12.33 2.08 6.46
CA PRO A 98 -12.02 2.12 7.88
C PRO A 98 -13.24 1.73 8.73
N ASN A 99 -13.03 0.81 9.67
CA ASN A 99 -14.04 0.24 10.57
C ASN A 99 -15.26 -0.37 9.86
N GLY A 100 -15.11 -0.83 8.61
CA GLY A 100 -16.17 -1.44 7.82
C GLY A 100 -15.71 -2.71 7.08
N ASP A 101 -16.65 -3.32 6.36
CA ASP A 101 -16.42 -4.43 5.44
C ASP A 101 -16.35 -3.96 3.97
N ASP A 102 -16.14 -4.86 3.01
CA ASP A 102 -15.92 -4.54 1.59
C ASP A 102 -17.05 -3.74 0.91
N ASP A 103 -18.25 -3.71 1.51
CA ASP A 103 -19.49 -3.24 0.88
C ASP A 103 -20.08 -1.94 1.47
N VAL A 104 -19.46 -1.32 2.49
CA VAL A 104 -19.94 -0.06 3.12
C VAL A 104 -18.94 1.09 2.98
N CYS A 105 -19.42 2.35 2.97
CA CYS A 105 -18.67 3.63 2.94
C CYS A 105 -17.13 3.55 2.84
N HIS A 106 -16.59 3.56 1.62
CA HIS A 106 -15.15 3.53 1.37
C HIS A 106 -14.58 4.95 1.16
N VAL A 107 -13.34 5.14 1.59
CA VAL A 107 -12.50 6.26 1.21
C VAL A 107 -11.73 5.87 -0.04
N GLN A 108 -11.82 6.70 -1.07
CA GLN A 108 -10.96 6.60 -2.24
C GLN A 108 -10.03 7.80 -2.27
N MET A 109 -8.73 7.53 -2.41
CA MET A 109 -7.70 8.55 -2.57
C MET A 109 -6.83 8.23 -3.79
N GLU A 110 -6.34 9.28 -4.41
CA GLU A 110 -5.39 9.22 -5.52
C GLU A 110 -4.05 9.78 -5.03
N ILE A 111 -2.98 9.00 -5.21
CA ILE A 111 -1.62 9.41 -4.94
C ILE A 111 -0.96 9.68 -6.30
N ASP A 112 -0.32 10.84 -6.41
CA ASP A 112 0.41 11.27 -7.60
C ASP A 112 1.43 10.23 -8.08
N PRO A 113 1.84 10.29 -9.36
CA PRO A 113 2.82 9.36 -9.91
C PRO A 113 4.12 9.30 -9.12
N ILE A 114 4.49 8.11 -8.66
CA ILE A 114 5.77 7.82 -8.03
C ILE A 114 6.69 7.16 -9.06
N ALA A 115 7.95 7.58 -9.14
CA ALA A 115 8.90 7.05 -10.11
C ALA A 115 9.12 5.54 -9.92
N THR A 116 9.24 4.79 -11.02
CA THR A 116 9.42 3.33 -10.98
C THR A 116 10.66 2.92 -10.16
N SER A 117 11.74 3.72 -10.23
CA SER A 117 12.97 3.48 -9.45
C SER A 117 12.74 3.61 -7.95
N GLU A 118 12.00 4.64 -7.54
CA GLU A 118 11.67 4.91 -6.13
C GLU A 118 10.76 3.81 -5.57
N LEU A 119 9.74 3.41 -6.33
CA LEU A 119 8.89 2.27 -5.97
C LEU A 119 9.70 0.98 -5.84
N CYS A 120 10.62 0.71 -6.78
CA CYS A 120 11.48 -0.46 -6.70
C CYS A 120 12.35 -0.46 -5.44
N GLU A 121 12.88 0.69 -5.04
CA GLU A 121 13.67 0.83 -3.82
C GLU A 121 12.82 0.59 -2.57
N ALA A 122 11.69 1.28 -2.45
CA ALA A 122 10.78 1.16 -1.31
C ALA A 122 10.29 -0.28 -1.10
N PHE A 123 9.83 -0.95 -2.18
CA PHE A 123 9.37 -2.33 -2.08
C PHE A 123 10.50 -3.34 -1.85
N ARG A 124 11.73 -3.08 -2.31
CA ARG A 124 12.90 -3.91 -1.98
C ARG A 124 13.27 -3.77 -0.51
N ALA A 125 13.25 -2.55 0.04
CA ALA A 125 13.52 -2.30 1.45
C ALA A 125 12.50 -3.00 2.35
N LEU A 126 11.20 -2.87 2.03
CA LEU A 126 10.12 -3.57 2.74
C LEU A 126 10.33 -5.09 2.70
N HIS A 127 10.57 -5.66 1.51
CA HIS A 127 10.78 -7.09 1.36
C HIS A 127 11.99 -7.57 2.18
N ALA A 128 13.12 -6.85 2.13
CA ALA A 128 14.33 -7.18 2.89
C ALA A 128 14.09 -7.13 4.40
N ALA A 129 13.36 -6.13 4.90
CA ALA A 129 13.02 -6.01 6.31
C ALA A 129 12.10 -7.13 6.82
N LEU A 130 11.31 -7.75 5.94
CA LEU A 130 10.37 -8.82 6.29
C LEU A 130 10.96 -10.23 6.19
N VAL A 131 12.06 -10.40 5.46
CA VAL A 131 12.73 -11.70 5.26
C VAL A 131 14.04 -11.85 6.02
N ALA A 132 14.48 -10.79 6.71
CA ALA A 132 15.64 -10.79 7.61
C ALA A 132 15.32 -11.46 8.94
#